data_AF-A0A0Q6RUF4-F1
#
_entry.id   AF-A0A0Q6RUF4-F1
#
_cell.length_a   1.000
_cell.length_b   1.000
_cell.length_c   1.000
_cell.angle_alpha   90.00
_cell.angle_beta   90.00
_cell.angle_gamma   90.00
#
_symmetry.space_group_name_H-M   'P 1'
#
loop_
_entity.id
_entity.type
_entity.pdbx_description
1 polymer ?
#
loop_
_entity_poly.entity_id
_entity_poly.type
_entity_poly.pdbx_seq_one_letter_code
_entity_poly.pdbx_strand_id
1 'polypeptide(L)' 'MYMVYWTIEEDGNRAPHAQAFDTTAMVAAMRFMEDLRRRQREGEGVRFVTMCSEHPDVVGHPGVDVTGPGYDWKKRRR' A
#
# COMPACT_ATOMS: atom_id res chain seq x y z
N MET A 1 -10.93 -1.36 1.60
CA MET A 1 -10.24 -2.46 0.95
C MET A 1 -8.76 -2.32 1.23
N TYR A 2 -8.08 -3.42 1.53
CA TYR A 2 -6.62 -3.49 1.50
C TYR A 2 -6.18 -4.23 0.25
N MET A 3 -5.18 -3.72 -0.44
CA MET A 3 -4.61 -4.37 -1.61
C MET A 3 -3.12 -4.61 -1.31
N VAL A 4 -2.70 -5.87 -1.41
CA VAL A 4 -1.29 -6.25 -1.27
C VAL A 4 -0.72 -6.52 -2.66
N TYR A 5 0.43 -5.94 -2.95
CA TYR A 5 1.17 -6.13 -4.19
C TYR A 5 2.55 -6.72 -3.90
N TRP A 6 3.04 -7.58 -4.78
CA TRP A 6 4.40 -8.11 -4.73
C TRP A 6 4.86 -8.54 -6.12
N THR A 7 6.15 -8.86 -6.25
CA THR A 7 6.73 -9.44 -7.46
C THR A 7 7.39 -10.77 -7.11
N ILE A 8 7.28 -11.75 -7.99
CA ILE A 8 8.07 -12.98 -7.94
C ILE A 8 9.14 -12.90 -9.03
N GLU A 9 10.40 -13.06 -8.63
CA GLU A 9 11.55 -13.18 -9.53
C GLU A 9 12.00 -14.64 -9.60
N GLU A 10 11.79 -15.29 -10.74
CA GLU A 10 12.20 -16.67 -11.00
C GLU A 10 12.78 -16.77 -12.42
N ASP A 11 13.92 -17.45 -12.58
CA ASP A 11 14.61 -17.66 -13.86
C ASP A 11 14.82 -16.38 -14.71
N GLY A 12 15.08 -15.25 -14.04
CA GLY A 12 15.27 -13.95 -14.68
C GLY A 12 13.98 -13.27 -15.14
N ASN A 13 12.81 -13.88 -14.92
CA ASN A 13 11.51 -13.29 -15.19
C ASN A 13 10.96 -12.60 -13.93
N ARG A 14 10.17 -11.53 -14.13
CA ARG A 14 9.55 -10.75 -13.05
C ARG A 14 8.03 -10.75 -13.24
N ALA A 15 7.32 -11.46 -12.38
CA ALA A 15 5.86 -11.53 -12.41
C ALA A 15 5.26 -10.66 -11.30
N PRO A 16 4.47 -9.61 -11.62
CA PRO A 16 3.73 -8.85 -10.61
C PRO A 16 2.48 -9.62 -10.15
N HIS A 17 2.14 -9.48 -8.88
CA HIS A 17 0.99 -10.10 -8.25
C HIS A 17 0.24 -9.09 -7.37
N ALA A 18 -1.06 -9.33 -7.20
CA ALA A 18 -1.93 -8.52 -6.37
C ALA A 18 -2.95 -9.41 -5.64
N GLN A 19 -3.31 -9.04 -4.41
CA GLN A 19 -4.37 -9.68 -3.65
C GLN A 19 -5.17 -8.65 -2.85
N ALA A 20 -6.49 -8.67 -3.04
CA ALA A 20 -7.42 -7.82 -2.33
C ALA A 20 -7.87 -8.49 -1.02
N PHE A 21 -8.11 -7.65 -0.01
CA PHE A 21 -8.69 -8.00 1.27
C PHE A 21 -9.78 -6.97 1.61
N ASP A 22 -10.87 -7.44 2.23
CA ASP A 22 -11.95 -6.59 2.70
C ASP A 22 -11.48 -5.58 3.77
N THR A 23 -12.22 -4.48 3.97
CA THR A 23 -11.93 -3.47 5.03
C THR A 23 -11.89 -4.08 6.42
N THR A 24 -12.65 -5.15 6.68
CA THR A 24 -12.67 -5.85 7.96
C THR A 24 -11.50 -6.83 8.13
N ALA A 25 -10.75 -7.12 7.05
CA ALA A 25 -9.74 -8.18 7.00
C ALA A 25 -8.30 -7.67 7.16
N MET A 26 -8.08 -6.56 7.86
CA MET A 26 -6.74 -5.95 8.05
C MET A 26 -5.72 -6.94 8.61
N VAL A 27 -6.09 -7.71 9.63
CA VAL A 27 -5.19 -8.69 10.27
C VAL A 27 -4.77 -9.79 9.29
N ALA A 28 -5.68 -10.23 8.43
CA ALA A 28 -5.38 -11.22 7.40
C ALA A 28 -4.41 -10.66 6.36
N ALA A 29 -4.62 -9.41 5.90
CA ALA A 29 -3.71 -8.74 4.98
C ALA A 29 -2.29 -8.57 5.57
N MET A 30 -2.18 -8.20 6.84
CA MET A 30 -0.88 -8.09 7.52
C MET A 30 -0.18 -9.45 7.66
N ARG A 31 -0.91 -10.50 8.04
CA ARG A 31 -0.34 -11.87 8.11
C ARG A 31 0.16 -12.35 6.75
N PHE A 32 -0.59 -12.05 5.70
CA PHE A 32 -0.19 -12.37 4.33
C PHE A 32 1.10 -11.66 3.93
N MET A 33 1.25 -10.36 4.25
CA MET A 33 2.51 -9.64 4.03
C MET A 33 3.68 -10.24 4.82
N GLU A 34 3.47 -10.62 6.07
CA GLU A 34 4.53 -11.24 6.88
C GLU A 34 4.96 -12.61 6.33
N ASP A 35 4.02 -13.36 5.77
CA ASP A 35 4.31 -14.60 5.06
C ASP A 35 5.20 -14.35 3.82
N LEU A 36 4.84 -13.36 2.99
CA LEU A 36 5.65 -12.94 1.84
C LEU A 36 7.06 -12.48 2.26
N ARG A 37 7.17 -11.72 3.35
CA ARG A 37 8.47 -11.29 3.90
C ARG A 37 9.27 -12.44 4.49
N ARG A 38 8.62 -13.44 5.08
CA ARG A 38 9.29 -14.67 5.54
C ARG A 38 9.90 -15.42 4.37
N ARG A 39 9.11 -15.67 3.32
CA ARG A 39 9.56 -16.31 2.07
C ARG A 39 10.74 -15.55 1.44
N GLN A 40 10.66 -14.22 1.41
CA GLN A 40 11.78 -13.37 0.97
C GLN A 40 13.06 -13.61 1.79
N ARG A 41 12.97 -13.71 3.13
CA ARG A 41 14.13 -13.99 4.01
C ARG A 41 14.66 -15.41 3.86
N GLU A 42 13.79 -16.36 3.52
CA GLU A 42 14.15 -17.76 3.23
C GLU A 42 14.84 -17.92 1.87
N GLY A 43 14.97 -16.84 1.10
CA GLY A 43 15.70 -16.80 -0.16
C GLY A 43 14.81 -16.95 -1.40
N GLU A 44 13.49 -17.01 -1.24
CA GLU A 44 12.58 -17.01 -2.38
C GLU A 44 12.66 -15.68 -3.18
N GLY A 45 12.27 -15.75 -4.45
CA GLY A 45 12.25 -14.64 -5.40
C GLY A 45 11.26 -13.51 -5.09
N VAL A 46 10.66 -13.47 -3.89
CA VAL A 46 9.67 -12.46 -3.52
C VAL A 46 10.35 -11.09 -3.37
N ARG A 47 9.84 -10.07 -4.08
CA ARG A 47 10.33 -8.68 -4.07
C ARG A 47 9.18 -7.69 -3.99
N PHE A 48 9.52 -6.44 -3.64
CA PHE A 48 8.62 -5.29 -3.68
C PHE A 48 7.27 -5.50 -2.98
N VAL A 49 7.27 -6.17 -1.81
CA VAL A 49 6.04 -6.40 -1.02
C VAL A 49 5.53 -5.06 -0.45
N THR A 50 4.34 -4.64 -0.86
CA THR A 50 3.70 -3.41 -0.40
C THR A 50 2.20 -3.61 -0.21
N MET A 51 1.58 -2.81 0.66
CA MET A 51 0.13 -2.79 0.86
C MET A 51 -0.38 -1.37 0.79
N CYS A 52 -1.50 -1.20 0.09
CA CYS A 52 -2.25 0.03 0.01
C CYS A 52 -3.61 -0.19 0.67
N SER A 53 -4.05 0.76 1.51
CA SER A 53 -5.42 0.83 1.98
C SER A 53 -6.18 1.84 1.11
N GLU A 54 -7.19 1.40 0.38
CA GLU A 54 -8.24 2.28 -0.13
C GLU A 54 -9.43 2.12 0.81
N HIS A 55 -9.70 3.09 1.66
CA HIS A 55 -11.00 3.14 2.31
C HIS A 55 -11.99 3.67 1.26
N PRO A 56 -12.99 2.89 0.82
CA PRO A 56 -13.95 3.39 -0.18
C PRO A 56 -14.68 4.65 0.31
N ASP A 57 -14.90 4.76 1.63
CA ASP A 57 -15.49 5.96 2.26
C ASP A 57 -14.48 7.03 2.71
N VAL A 58 -13.18 6.84 2.46
CA VAL A 58 -12.13 7.84 2.72
C VAL A 58 -11.23 7.96 1.50
N VAL A 59 -11.83 8.43 0.41
CA VAL A 59 -11.17 9.43 -0.43
C VAL A 59 -11.28 10.72 0.37
N GLY A 60 -10.27 11.08 1.17
CA GLY A 60 -10.32 12.33 1.93
C GLY A 60 -10.72 13.51 1.02
N HIS A 61 -11.27 14.60 1.57
CA HIS A 61 -11.52 15.78 0.74
C HIS A 61 -10.26 16.09 -0.09
N PRO A 62 -10.34 16.11 -1.44
CA PRO A 62 -9.19 16.45 -2.27
C PRO A 62 -8.66 17.79 -1.77
N GLY A 63 -7.33 17.86 -1.63
CA GLY A 63 -6.62 18.84 -0.82
C GLY A 63 -7.30 20.21 -0.71
N VAL A 64 -7.50 20.65 0.53
CA VAL A 64 -8.01 21.97 0.91
C VAL A 64 -9.22 22.40 0.07
N ASP A 65 -10.41 22.03 0.53
CA ASP A 65 -11.65 22.65 0.07
C ASP A 65 -11.46 24.17 0.07
N VAL A 66 -11.82 24.78 -1.05
CA VAL A 66 -11.54 26.15 -1.51
C VAL A 66 -11.04 27.07 -0.38
N THR A 67 -9.75 27.38 -0.40
CA THR A 67 -9.19 28.35 0.52
C THR A 67 -9.77 29.74 0.20
N GLY A 68 -10.52 30.33 1.13
CA GLY A 68 -10.96 31.72 1.01
C GLY A 68 -9.77 32.69 0.85
N PRO A 69 -10.00 33.94 0.41
CA PRO A 69 -8.94 34.90 0.05
C PRO A 69 -7.97 35.26 1.19
N GLY A 70 -8.25 34.86 2.44
CA GLY A 70 -7.38 35.06 3.60
C GLY A 70 -6.49 33.87 3.97
N TYR A 71 -6.40 32.82 3.14
CA TYR A 71 -5.63 31.62 3.48
C TYR A 71 -4.11 31.84 3.32
N ASP A 72 -3.42 31.83 4.46
CA ASP A 72 -1.97 31.99 4.56
C ASP A 72 -1.27 30.64 4.36
N TRP A 73 -0.90 30.33 3.11
CA TRP A 73 -0.17 29.10 2.78
C TRP A 73 1.28 29.18 3.29
N LYS A 74 1.51 28.88 4.58
CA LYS A 74 2.88 28.76 5.09
C LYS A 74 3.41 27.35 4.84
N LYS A 75 4.15 27.18 3.75
CA LYS A 75 4.99 25.99 3.54
C LYS A 75 6.00 25.92 4.68
N ARG A 76 5.81 25.00 5.64
CA ARG A 76 6.77 24.77 6.73
C ARG A 76 8.09 24.27 6.12
N ARG A 77 9.06 25.17 5.97
CA ARG A 77 10.46 24.80 5.74
C ARG A 77 11.11 24.71 7.12
N ARG A 78 11.59 23.54 7.49
CA ARG A 78 12.55 23.38 8.58
C ARG A 78 13.67 22.49 8.08
#